data_AF-A0A7S2BR21-F1
#
_entry.id   AF-A0A7S2BR21-F1
#
_cell.length_a   1.000
_cell.length_b   1.000
_cell.length_c   1.000
_cell.angle_alpha   90.00
_cell.angle_beta   90.00
_cell.angle_gamma   90.00
#
_symmetry.space_group_name_H-M   'P 1'
#
loop_
_entity.id
_entity.type
_entity.pdbx_description
1 polymer ?
#
loop_
_entity_poly.entity_id
_entity_poly.type
_entity_poly.pdbx_seq_one_letter_code
_entity_poly.pdbx_strand_id
1 'polypeptide(L)'
;ETEKGEVEAASVAQTQIEVSLQQKTVSEDLAKAEPAVEAAMAALNTLKPKDLGECKTMQKPPGGVDDVFASTMVLLANIWGNIQHKNGKVKERGWDAAKKQCLGNINEYIAMLKLTKEKVDDGTMPALNMKEIRPYLLMEHFKPEVIITKNGSAAGLCSFVINIVIYYDIVITVEPKRESLRIANETLEAANTRLAIVTKQVAELQAKLAKLTAELEEADAQKKEALDTVEKGQTKLDLANRLTTALASENDRWAINIEVLQQDRTLLTGDVLLASAFISYVGPFTKPFRDKLMDEMFTPFLQAEFAAFEGVTPLSETSDCLNILTNGAEIAGWNSDGLPADQVSTENGAIVCNSARWPLIIDPQLQGIKWIRNKESDPDRHLEVVRLGQKDMLRNLTRALEN
;
A
#
# COMPACT_ATOMS: atom_id res chain seq x y z
N GLU A 1 -20.38 4.68 1.51
CA GLU A 1 -21.04 3.36 1.60
C GLU A 1 -20.54 2.54 2.78
N THR A 2 -19.23 2.35 2.96
CA THR A 2 -18.63 1.76 4.18
C THR A 2 -19.07 2.46 5.47
N GLU A 3 -18.94 3.77 5.54
CA GLU A 3 -19.35 4.57 6.71
C GLU A 3 -20.86 4.47 7.00
N LYS A 4 -21.71 4.35 5.96
CA LYS A 4 -23.15 4.14 6.14
C LYS A 4 -23.45 2.76 6.73
N GLY A 5 -22.73 1.73 6.29
CA GLY A 5 -22.86 0.37 6.81
C GLY A 5 -22.43 0.26 8.28
N GLU A 6 -21.39 0.98 8.70
CA GLU A 6 -20.94 1.01 10.10
C GLU A 6 -21.95 1.70 11.03
N VAL A 7 -22.50 2.83 10.59
CA VAL A 7 -23.55 3.56 11.34
C VAL A 7 -24.82 2.70 11.46
N GLU A 8 -25.21 2.01 10.40
CA GLU A 8 -26.38 1.15 10.38
C GLU A 8 -26.18 -0.11 11.25
N ALA A 9 -24.98 -0.69 11.25
CA ALA A 9 -24.62 -1.81 12.14
C ALA A 9 -24.69 -1.43 13.62
N ALA A 10 -24.19 -0.25 13.98
CA ALA A 10 -24.23 0.25 15.37
C ALA A 10 -25.66 0.48 15.86
N SER A 11 -26.52 1.01 14.99
CA SER A 11 -27.94 1.24 15.29
C SER A 11 -28.72 -0.07 15.49
N VAL A 12 -28.48 -1.07 14.63
CA VAL A 12 -29.06 -2.42 14.77
C VAL A 12 -28.59 -3.09 16.06
N ALA A 13 -27.31 -2.97 16.41
CA ALA A 13 -26.76 -3.52 17.65
C ALA A 13 -27.41 -2.91 18.91
N GLN A 14 -27.66 -1.60 18.92
CA GLN A 14 -28.41 -0.95 20.02
C GLN A 14 -29.85 -1.47 20.10
N THR A 15 -30.53 -1.56 18.97
CA THR A 15 -31.93 -2.04 18.89
C THR A 15 -32.03 -3.51 19.36
N GLN A 16 -31.05 -4.34 19.02
CA GLN A 16 -30.95 -5.73 19.47
C GLN A 16 -30.84 -5.83 21.01
N ILE A 17 -30.04 -4.96 21.63
CA ILE A 17 -29.88 -4.91 23.09
C ILE A 17 -31.22 -4.53 23.75
N GLU A 18 -31.91 -3.52 23.23
CA GLU A 18 -33.21 -3.08 23.75
C GLU A 18 -34.29 -4.16 23.64
N VAL A 19 -34.38 -4.84 22.48
CA VAL A 19 -35.31 -5.97 22.27
C VAL A 19 -35.01 -7.12 23.24
N SER A 20 -33.73 -7.44 23.47
CA SER A 20 -33.35 -8.50 24.41
C SER A 20 -33.75 -8.20 25.86
N LEU A 21 -33.66 -6.92 26.26
CA LEU A 21 -34.07 -6.47 27.59
C LEU A 21 -35.59 -6.50 27.73
N GLN A 22 -36.32 -6.06 26.70
CA GLN A 22 -37.78 -6.15 26.67
C GLN A 22 -38.25 -7.61 26.73
N GLN A 23 -37.58 -8.53 26.02
CA GLN A 23 -37.88 -9.96 26.05
C GLN A 23 -37.71 -10.56 27.44
N LYS A 24 -36.63 -10.18 28.14
CA LYS A 24 -36.39 -10.60 29.51
C LYS A 24 -37.46 -10.09 30.48
N THR A 25 -37.88 -8.83 30.36
CA THR A 25 -38.93 -8.28 31.25
C THR A 25 -40.30 -8.91 31.00
N VAL A 26 -40.66 -9.19 29.74
CA VAL A 26 -41.92 -9.87 29.40
C VAL A 26 -41.93 -11.31 29.91
N SER A 27 -40.83 -12.04 29.81
CA SER A 27 -40.75 -13.42 30.31
C SER A 27 -40.79 -13.49 31.83
N GLU A 28 -40.14 -12.56 32.53
CA GLU A 28 -40.18 -12.48 33.99
C GLU A 28 -41.59 -12.16 34.52
N ASP A 29 -42.35 -11.30 33.84
CA ASP A 29 -43.71 -10.97 34.24
C ASP A 29 -44.73 -12.08 33.91
N LEU A 30 -44.53 -12.81 32.81
CA LEU A 30 -45.28 -14.04 32.51
C LEU A 30 -45.03 -15.14 33.56
N ALA A 31 -43.78 -15.34 33.97
CA ALA A 31 -43.41 -16.32 34.99
C ALA A 31 -44.04 -16.01 36.36
N LYS A 32 -44.37 -14.75 36.66
CA LYS A 32 -45.12 -14.38 37.87
C LYS A 32 -46.62 -14.67 37.76
N ALA A 33 -47.17 -14.76 36.56
CA ALA A 33 -48.57 -15.05 36.31
C ALA A 33 -48.90 -16.55 36.50
N GLU A 34 -47.99 -17.43 36.10
CA GLU A 34 -48.19 -18.89 36.12
C GLU A 34 -48.58 -19.43 37.52
N PRO A 35 -47.88 -19.07 38.63
CA PRO A 35 -48.26 -19.54 39.97
C PRO A 35 -49.62 -19.02 40.43
N ALA A 36 -50.00 -17.81 40.04
CA ALA A 36 -51.28 -17.21 40.42
C ALA A 36 -52.46 -17.96 39.75
N VAL A 37 -52.33 -18.35 38.49
CA VAL A 37 -53.33 -19.16 37.78
C VAL A 37 -53.44 -20.56 38.36
N GLU A 38 -52.30 -21.22 38.58
CA GLU A 38 -52.28 -22.57 39.13
C GLU A 38 -52.90 -22.60 40.53
N ALA A 39 -52.58 -21.61 41.38
CA ALA A 39 -53.19 -21.47 42.70
C ALA A 39 -54.70 -21.20 42.63
N ALA A 40 -55.17 -20.38 41.68
CA ALA A 40 -56.60 -20.15 41.46
C ALA A 40 -57.32 -21.46 41.03
N MET A 41 -56.76 -22.18 40.07
CA MET A 41 -57.35 -23.43 39.57
C MET A 41 -57.31 -24.55 40.61
N ALA A 42 -56.24 -24.65 41.39
CA ALA A 42 -56.14 -25.56 42.51
C ALA A 42 -57.21 -25.26 43.58
N ALA A 43 -57.43 -23.97 43.88
CA ALA A 43 -58.48 -23.55 44.81
C ALA A 43 -59.88 -23.97 44.33
N LEU A 44 -60.19 -23.89 43.03
CA LEU A 44 -61.45 -24.40 42.48
C LEU A 44 -61.59 -25.92 42.55
N ASN A 45 -60.50 -26.67 42.41
CA ASN A 45 -60.52 -28.13 42.50
C ASN A 45 -60.76 -28.64 43.94
N THR A 46 -60.56 -27.79 44.95
CA THR A 46 -60.94 -28.12 46.34
C THR A 46 -62.45 -28.03 46.61
N LEU A 47 -63.23 -27.45 45.68
CA LEU A 47 -64.67 -27.27 45.83
C LEU A 47 -65.43 -28.55 45.46
N LYS A 48 -66.01 -29.22 46.46
CA LYS A 48 -66.91 -30.36 46.24
C LYS A 48 -68.37 -29.87 46.17
N PRO A 49 -69.17 -30.34 45.20
CA PRO A 49 -70.60 -29.98 45.10
C PRO A 49 -71.41 -30.29 46.37
N LYS A 50 -71.02 -31.35 47.10
CA LYS A 50 -71.64 -31.74 48.36
C LYS A 50 -71.47 -30.66 49.44
N ASP A 51 -70.27 -30.15 49.61
CA ASP A 51 -69.92 -29.18 50.65
C ASP A 51 -70.56 -27.79 50.37
N LEU A 52 -70.68 -27.41 49.09
CA LEU A 52 -71.47 -26.24 48.67
C LEU A 52 -72.99 -26.46 48.86
N GLY A 53 -73.46 -27.71 48.77
CA GLY A 53 -74.83 -28.10 49.10
C GLY A 53 -75.15 -27.93 50.58
N GLU A 54 -74.20 -28.26 51.45
CA GLU A 54 -74.31 -28.03 52.91
C GLU A 54 -74.41 -26.54 53.23
N CYS A 55 -73.65 -25.68 52.53
CA CYS A 55 -73.75 -24.23 52.66
C CYS A 55 -75.16 -23.69 52.32
N LYS A 56 -75.85 -24.29 51.35
CA LYS A 56 -77.22 -23.89 50.95
C LYS A 56 -78.26 -24.11 52.06
N THR A 57 -78.04 -25.12 52.91
CA THR A 57 -78.97 -25.48 53.99
C THR A 57 -78.86 -24.56 55.22
N MET A 58 -77.84 -23.70 55.28
CA MET A 58 -77.63 -22.78 56.39
C MET A 58 -78.63 -21.62 56.37
N GLN A 59 -79.41 -21.44 57.44
CA GLN A 59 -80.34 -20.31 57.55
C GLN A 59 -79.61 -18.96 57.61
N LYS A 60 -78.53 -18.86 58.40
CA LYS A 60 -77.67 -17.67 58.54
C LYS A 60 -76.19 -18.05 58.34
N PRO A 61 -75.39 -17.30 57.56
CA PRO A 61 -74.00 -17.64 57.30
C PRO A 61 -73.10 -17.24 58.48
N PRO A 62 -72.00 -17.96 58.75
CA PRO A 62 -70.94 -17.48 59.61
C PRO A 62 -70.36 -16.16 59.08
N GLY A 63 -70.04 -15.21 59.96
CA GLY A 63 -69.59 -13.88 59.54
C GLY A 63 -68.37 -13.95 58.61
N GLY A 64 -68.47 -13.31 57.44
CA GLY A 64 -67.44 -13.29 56.40
C GLY A 64 -67.64 -14.31 55.29
N VAL A 65 -68.46 -15.35 55.49
CA VAL A 65 -68.82 -16.31 54.42
C VAL A 65 -69.77 -15.65 53.42
N ASP A 66 -70.68 -14.80 53.90
CA ASP A 66 -71.55 -13.95 53.08
C ASP A 66 -70.76 -13.04 52.12
N ASP A 67 -69.68 -12.42 52.60
CA ASP A 67 -68.82 -11.57 51.77
C ASP A 67 -68.04 -12.36 50.71
N VAL A 68 -67.63 -13.60 51.01
CA VAL A 68 -66.99 -14.49 50.02
C VAL A 68 -67.96 -14.83 48.89
N PHE A 69 -69.19 -15.23 49.21
CA PHE A 69 -70.19 -15.52 48.18
C PHE A 69 -70.64 -14.25 47.43
N ALA A 70 -70.69 -13.09 48.10
CA ALA A 70 -70.92 -11.81 47.44
C ALA A 70 -69.78 -11.46 46.46
N SER A 71 -68.51 -11.71 46.83
CA SER A 71 -67.37 -11.45 45.95
C SER A 71 -67.38 -12.31 44.68
N THR A 72 -67.80 -13.58 44.78
CA THR A 72 -67.97 -14.48 43.63
C THR A 72 -69.17 -14.08 42.76
N MET A 73 -70.23 -13.53 43.36
CA MET A 73 -71.34 -12.94 42.60
C MET A 73 -70.90 -11.71 41.81
N VAL A 74 -70.01 -10.88 42.38
CA VAL A 74 -69.45 -9.71 41.69
C VAL A 74 -68.49 -10.16 40.57
N LEU A 75 -67.70 -11.22 40.79
CA LEU A 75 -66.82 -11.78 39.75
C LEU A 75 -67.60 -12.28 38.54
N LEU A 76 -68.72 -12.96 38.78
CA LEU A 76 -69.59 -13.53 37.76
C LEU A 76 -70.67 -12.56 37.25
N ALA A 77 -70.71 -11.32 37.75
CA ALA A 77 -71.65 -10.31 37.29
C ALA A 77 -71.43 -10.03 35.79
N ASN A 78 -72.52 -9.96 35.01
CA ASN A 78 -72.45 -9.77 33.55
C ASN A 78 -71.77 -10.92 32.76
N ILE A 79 -71.43 -12.04 33.43
CA ILE A 79 -70.85 -13.25 32.80
C ILE A 79 -71.84 -14.41 32.92
N TRP A 80 -72.44 -14.58 34.11
CA TRP A 80 -73.48 -15.58 34.32
C TRP A 80 -74.86 -14.93 34.36
N GLY A 81 -75.74 -15.34 33.43
CA GLY A 81 -77.10 -14.80 33.29
C GLY A 81 -78.00 -15.01 34.51
N ASN A 82 -77.63 -15.90 35.44
CA ASN A 82 -78.38 -16.15 36.67
C ASN A 82 -78.16 -15.08 37.75
N ILE A 83 -77.09 -14.26 37.63
CA ILE A 83 -76.79 -13.20 38.60
C ILE A 83 -77.52 -11.92 38.21
N GLN A 84 -78.41 -11.48 39.10
CA GLN A 84 -79.21 -10.28 38.90
C GLN A 84 -78.32 -9.04 39.05
N HIS A 85 -78.08 -8.35 37.93
CA HIS A 85 -77.27 -7.15 37.88
C HIS A 85 -78.03 -5.98 37.21
N LYS A 86 -77.61 -4.75 37.49
CA LYS A 86 -78.04 -3.52 36.79
C LYS A 86 -76.77 -2.77 36.39
N ASN A 87 -76.53 -2.62 35.09
CA ASN A 87 -75.32 -1.99 34.53
C ASN A 87 -74.02 -2.62 35.06
N GLY A 88 -73.96 -3.96 35.13
CA GLY A 88 -72.80 -4.71 35.64
C GLY A 88 -72.63 -4.75 37.16
N LYS A 89 -73.46 -4.03 37.94
CA LYS A 89 -73.44 -4.10 39.42
C LYS A 89 -74.50 -5.09 39.93
N VAL A 90 -74.11 -5.99 40.83
CA VAL A 90 -75.02 -6.94 41.48
C VAL A 90 -76.10 -6.18 42.26
N LYS A 91 -77.38 -6.46 41.96
CA LYS A 91 -78.55 -5.76 42.56
C LYS A 91 -78.74 -6.09 44.04
N GLU A 92 -78.54 -7.36 44.42
CA GLU A 92 -78.72 -7.85 45.79
C GLU A 92 -77.53 -8.72 46.19
N ARG A 93 -76.77 -8.29 47.20
CA ARG A 93 -75.55 -8.98 47.71
C ARG A 93 -75.80 -9.78 48.98
N GLY A 94 -77.06 -9.93 49.39
CA GLY A 94 -77.43 -10.64 50.61
C GLY A 94 -77.30 -12.16 50.48
N TRP A 95 -77.17 -12.84 51.63
CA TRP A 95 -77.02 -14.30 51.69
C TRP A 95 -78.14 -15.07 50.96
N ASP A 96 -79.38 -14.59 51.01
CA ASP A 96 -80.49 -15.24 50.33
C ASP A 96 -80.42 -15.10 48.80
N ALA A 97 -79.85 -13.99 48.30
CA ALA A 97 -79.54 -13.83 46.89
C ALA A 97 -78.40 -14.77 46.46
N ALA A 98 -77.35 -14.92 47.28
CA ALA A 98 -76.27 -15.88 47.04
C ALA A 98 -76.77 -17.34 47.03
N LYS A 99 -77.67 -17.73 47.95
CA LYS A 99 -78.28 -19.07 47.94
C LYS A 99 -79.09 -19.34 46.68
N LYS A 100 -79.89 -18.36 46.25
CA LYS A 100 -80.79 -18.51 45.10
C LYS A 100 -80.03 -18.47 43.77
N GLN A 101 -79.10 -17.52 43.63
CA GLN A 101 -78.41 -17.22 42.38
C GLN A 101 -77.15 -18.06 42.19
N CYS A 102 -76.39 -18.37 43.26
CA CYS A 102 -75.17 -19.19 43.15
C CYS A 102 -75.40 -20.65 43.52
N LEU A 103 -76.03 -20.91 44.67
CA LEU A 103 -76.26 -22.27 45.15
C LEU A 103 -77.55 -22.91 44.61
N GLY A 104 -78.28 -22.21 43.73
CA GLY A 104 -79.43 -22.74 42.99
C GLY A 104 -79.04 -23.91 42.10
N ASN A 105 -77.98 -23.74 41.32
CA ASN A 105 -77.36 -24.75 40.46
C ASN A 105 -75.85 -24.83 40.73
N ILE A 106 -75.45 -25.71 41.65
CA ILE A 106 -74.08 -25.81 42.16
C ILE A 106 -73.08 -26.25 41.07
N ASN A 107 -73.49 -27.14 40.18
CA ASN A 107 -72.61 -27.64 39.10
C ASN A 107 -72.32 -26.54 38.07
N GLU A 108 -73.35 -25.77 37.68
CA GLU A 108 -73.19 -24.64 36.77
C GLU A 108 -72.38 -23.50 37.39
N TYR A 109 -72.55 -23.25 38.69
CA TYR A 109 -71.76 -22.27 39.43
C TYR A 109 -70.26 -22.58 39.42
N ILE A 110 -69.86 -23.84 39.66
CA ILE A 110 -68.45 -24.26 39.56
C ILE A 110 -67.93 -24.13 38.13
N ALA A 111 -68.74 -24.49 37.12
CA ALA A 111 -68.36 -24.37 35.71
C ALA A 111 -68.12 -22.90 35.31
N MET A 112 -68.98 -21.99 35.76
CA MET A 112 -68.83 -20.55 35.51
C MET A 112 -67.61 -19.96 36.21
N LEU A 113 -67.27 -20.42 37.42
CA LEU A 113 -66.03 -20.01 38.07
C LEU A 113 -64.80 -20.46 37.27
N LYS A 114 -64.78 -21.68 36.71
CA LYS A 114 -63.71 -22.13 35.81
C LYS A 114 -63.64 -21.29 34.53
N LEU A 115 -64.79 -20.90 33.98
CA LEU A 115 -64.88 -20.06 32.78
C LEU A 115 -64.28 -18.66 32.99
N THR A 116 -64.25 -18.13 34.23
CA THR A 116 -63.64 -16.82 34.47
C THR A 116 -62.16 -16.76 34.11
N LYS A 117 -61.41 -17.87 34.19
CA LYS A 117 -60.03 -17.94 33.69
C LYS A 117 -59.97 -17.66 32.19
N GLU A 118 -60.74 -18.39 31.40
CA GLU A 118 -60.82 -18.21 29.94
C GLU A 118 -61.24 -16.77 29.58
N LYS A 119 -62.13 -16.17 30.36
CA LYS A 119 -62.54 -14.77 30.15
C LYS A 119 -61.45 -13.75 30.50
N VAL A 120 -60.59 -14.04 31.47
CA VAL A 120 -59.39 -13.22 31.75
C VAL A 120 -58.41 -13.37 30.59
N ASP A 121 -58.19 -14.59 30.10
CA ASP A 121 -57.29 -14.91 28.98
C ASP A 121 -57.73 -14.21 27.68
N ASP A 122 -59.04 -14.23 27.38
CA ASP A 122 -59.64 -13.59 26.20
C ASP A 122 -59.74 -12.05 26.33
N GLY A 123 -59.39 -11.47 27.48
CA GLY A 123 -59.53 -10.03 27.75
C GLY A 123 -60.99 -9.55 27.83
N THR A 124 -61.95 -10.46 27.98
CA THR A 124 -63.40 -10.16 27.98
C THR A 124 -63.98 -9.92 29.38
N MET A 125 -63.18 -10.08 30.44
CA MET A 125 -63.55 -9.75 31.81
C MET A 125 -63.78 -8.23 31.98
N PRO A 126 -64.99 -7.80 32.42
CA PRO A 126 -65.25 -6.39 32.64
C PRO A 126 -64.40 -5.81 33.79
N ALA A 127 -63.68 -4.72 33.54
CA ALA A 127 -62.89 -4.01 34.56
C ALA A 127 -63.73 -3.54 35.76
N LEU A 128 -65.04 -3.37 35.56
CA LEU A 128 -65.99 -3.04 36.62
C LEU A 128 -66.09 -4.14 37.69
N ASN A 129 -66.02 -5.42 37.30
CA ASN A 129 -66.09 -6.54 38.23
C ASN A 129 -64.89 -6.53 39.18
N MET A 130 -63.69 -6.29 38.64
CA MET A 130 -62.46 -6.21 39.44
C MET A 130 -62.48 -4.99 40.36
N LYS A 131 -62.96 -3.84 39.88
CA LYS A 131 -63.12 -2.63 40.71
C LYS A 131 -64.06 -2.84 41.90
N GLU A 132 -65.15 -3.59 41.71
CA GLU A 132 -66.14 -3.86 42.75
C GLU A 132 -65.73 -5.02 43.69
N ILE A 133 -64.77 -5.87 43.29
CA ILE A 133 -64.18 -6.92 44.15
C ILE A 133 -63.12 -6.38 45.10
N ARG A 134 -62.32 -5.38 44.68
CA ARG A 134 -61.21 -4.82 45.48
C ARG A 134 -61.60 -4.41 46.92
N PRO A 135 -62.77 -3.80 47.19
CA PRO A 135 -63.21 -3.50 48.55
C PRO A 135 -63.33 -4.74 49.45
N TYR A 136 -63.68 -5.91 48.90
CA TYR A 136 -63.77 -7.16 49.65
C TYR A 136 -62.37 -7.72 50.00
N LEU A 137 -61.40 -7.58 49.10
CA LEU A 137 -60.01 -8.01 49.33
C LEU A 137 -59.30 -7.21 50.44
N LEU A 138 -59.77 -5.98 50.72
CA LEU A 138 -59.23 -5.11 51.77
C LEU A 138 -59.78 -5.42 53.17
N MET A 139 -60.82 -6.25 53.27
CA MET A 139 -61.43 -6.61 54.55
C MET A 139 -60.53 -7.59 55.33
N GLU A 140 -60.34 -7.35 56.62
CA GLU A 140 -59.42 -8.14 57.45
C GLU A 140 -59.82 -9.63 57.56
N HIS A 141 -61.11 -9.93 57.43
CA HIS A 141 -61.65 -11.29 57.44
C HIS A 141 -61.62 -12.00 56.08
N PHE A 142 -61.27 -11.33 54.98
CA PHE A 142 -61.25 -11.88 53.62
C PHE A 142 -59.88 -12.54 53.33
N LYS A 143 -59.50 -13.51 54.15
CA LYS A 143 -58.29 -14.31 53.97
C LYS A 143 -58.65 -15.80 54.02
N PRO A 144 -58.10 -16.65 53.11
CA PRO A 144 -58.41 -18.08 53.11
C PRO A 144 -58.15 -18.75 54.45
N GLU A 145 -57.10 -18.33 55.16
CA GLU A 145 -56.72 -18.81 56.51
C GLU A 145 -57.74 -18.48 57.60
N VAL A 146 -58.45 -17.35 57.48
CA VAL A 146 -59.48 -16.95 58.44
C VAL A 146 -60.80 -17.64 58.12
N ILE A 147 -61.13 -17.77 56.83
CA ILE A 147 -62.37 -18.37 56.36
C ILE A 147 -62.38 -19.89 56.52
N ILE A 148 -61.23 -20.59 56.45
CA ILE A 148 -61.17 -22.06 56.58
C ILE A 148 -61.66 -22.55 57.96
N THR A 149 -61.45 -21.75 59.01
CA THR A 149 -61.94 -22.05 60.37
C THR A 149 -63.46 -22.00 60.48
N LYS A 150 -64.12 -21.32 59.55
CA LYS A 150 -65.57 -21.15 59.49
C LYS A 150 -66.22 -22.09 58.47
N ASN A 151 -65.63 -22.20 57.28
CA ASN A 151 -66.12 -23.04 56.19
C ASN A 151 -65.02 -23.33 55.16
N GLY A 152 -64.71 -24.61 54.94
CA GLY A 152 -63.65 -25.05 54.02
C GLY A 152 -63.94 -24.72 52.54
N SER A 153 -65.18 -24.82 52.08
CA SER A 153 -65.54 -24.48 50.69
C SER A 153 -65.50 -22.98 50.43
N ALA A 154 -65.89 -22.16 51.41
CA ALA A 154 -65.74 -20.71 51.33
C ALA A 154 -64.27 -20.30 51.32
N ALA A 155 -63.37 -21.05 51.98
CA ALA A 155 -61.93 -20.77 51.91
C ALA A 155 -61.36 -21.03 50.51
N GLY A 156 -61.80 -22.10 49.82
CA GLY A 156 -61.47 -22.35 48.43
C GLY A 156 -61.96 -21.25 47.48
N LEU A 157 -63.18 -20.75 47.68
CA LEU A 157 -63.71 -19.60 46.92
C LEU A 157 -62.96 -18.30 47.21
N CYS A 158 -62.60 -18.03 48.46
CA CYS A 158 -61.81 -16.87 48.85
C CYS A 158 -60.42 -16.89 48.21
N SER A 159 -59.73 -18.04 48.25
CA SER A 159 -58.43 -18.24 47.61
C SER A 159 -58.52 -18.07 46.09
N PHE A 160 -59.59 -18.59 45.47
CA PHE A 160 -59.84 -18.40 44.05
C PHE A 160 -60.00 -16.93 43.67
N VAL A 161 -60.82 -16.16 44.39
CA VAL A 161 -61.08 -14.74 44.10
C VAL A 161 -59.83 -13.89 44.26
N ILE A 162 -58.96 -14.18 45.25
CA ILE A 162 -57.69 -13.47 45.42
C ILE A 162 -56.75 -13.74 44.23
N ASN A 163 -56.54 -15.01 43.91
CA ASN A 163 -55.57 -15.42 42.89
C ASN A 163 -56.02 -15.03 41.46
N ILE A 164 -57.32 -15.06 41.16
CA ILE A 164 -57.84 -14.63 39.84
C ILE A 164 -57.73 -13.11 39.64
N VAL A 165 -57.85 -12.31 40.70
CA VAL A 165 -57.65 -10.85 40.64
C VAL A 165 -56.17 -10.52 40.43
N ILE A 166 -55.26 -11.22 41.13
CA ILE A 166 -53.81 -11.10 40.89
C ILE A 166 -53.47 -11.46 39.45
N TYR A 167 -54.05 -12.56 38.94
CA TYR A 167 -53.84 -12.96 37.55
C TYR A 167 -54.32 -11.91 36.53
N TYR A 168 -55.53 -11.37 36.72
CA TYR A 168 -56.07 -10.30 35.87
C TYR A 168 -55.18 -9.05 35.85
N ASP A 169 -54.67 -8.64 37.02
CA ASP A 169 -53.76 -7.48 37.12
C ASP A 169 -52.45 -7.72 36.37
N ILE A 170 -51.91 -8.95 36.41
CA ILE A 170 -50.69 -9.31 35.66
C ILE A 170 -50.97 -9.35 34.16
N VAL A 171 -52.04 -10.02 33.70
CA VAL A 171 -52.38 -10.15 32.27
C VAL A 171 -52.55 -8.79 31.59
N ILE A 172 -53.26 -7.85 32.23
CA ILE A 172 -53.44 -6.49 31.69
C ILE A 172 -52.12 -5.73 31.56
N THR A 173 -51.15 -6.00 32.43
CA THR A 173 -49.83 -5.35 32.34
C THR A 173 -48.90 -6.03 31.34
N VAL A 174 -49.08 -7.32 31.07
CA VAL A 174 -48.23 -8.13 30.20
C VAL A 174 -48.63 -8.02 28.72
N GLU A 175 -49.94 -7.97 28.41
CA GLU A 175 -50.43 -7.92 27.03
C GLU A 175 -49.90 -6.71 26.22
N PRO A 176 -49.91 -5.46 26.75
CA PRO A 176 -49.30 -4.33 26.06
C PRO A 176 -47.79 -4.50 25.83
N LYS A 177 -47.09 -5.17 26.75
CA LYS A 177 -45.65 -5.44 26.62
C LYS A 177 -45.37 -6.51 25.57
N ARG A 178 -46.25 -7.52 25.44
CA ARG A 178 -46.17 -8.53 24.37
C ARG A 178 -46.33 -7.90 22.99
N GLU A 179 -47.31 -7.01 22.84
CA GLU A 179 -47.52 -6.31 21.58
C GLU A 179 -46.35 -5.35 21.26
N SER A 180 -45.85 -4.62 22.25
CA SER A 180 -44.64 -3.81 22.11
C SER A 180 -43.43 -4.65 21.69
N LEU A 181 -43.26 -5.84 22.26
CA LEU A 181 -42.18 -6.77 21.91
C LEU A 181 -42.35 -7.32 20.49
N ARG A 182 -43.57 -7.56 20.04
CA ARG A 182 -43.85 -7.98 18.65
C ARG A 182 -43.41 -6.90 17.66
N ILE A 183 -43.82 -5.65 17.88
CA ILE A 183 -43.45 -4.51 17.04
C ILE A 183 -41.93 -4.27 17.04
N ALA A 184 -41.29 -4.39 18.21
CA ALA A 184 -39.85 -4.21 18.33
C ALA A 184 -39.06 -5.33 17.60
N ASN A 185 -39.54 -6.58 17.63
CA ASN A 185 -38.97 -7.68 16.85
C ASN A 185 -39.15 -7.49 15.34
N GLU A 186 -40.34 -7.07 14.88
CA GLU A 186 -40.59 -6.76 13.46
C GLU A 186 -39.66 -5.63 12.97
N THR A 187 -39.45 -4.60 13.80
CA THR A 187 -38.53 -3.49 13.51
C THR A 187 -37.08 -3.97 13.43
N LEU A 188 -36.67 -4.84 14.36
CA LEU A 188 -35.32 -5.42 14.39
C LEU A 188 -35.06 -6.31 13.16
N GLU A 189 -36.05 -7.09 12.72
CA GLU A 189 -35.94 -7.92 11.51
C GLU A 189 -35.80 -7.06 10.25
N ALA A 190 -36.62 -6.01 10.12
CA ALA A 190 -36.51 -5.05 9.01
C ALA A 190 -35.15 -4.33 9.00
N ALA A 191 -34.62 -3.96 10.16
CA ALA A 191 -33.31 -3.32 10.26
C ALA A 191 -32.16 -4.30 9.91
N ASN A 192 -32.25 -5.56 10.36
CA ASN A 192 -31.28 -6.61 10.03
C ASN A 192 -31.25 -6.94 8.52
N THR A 193 -32.41 -7.03 7.88
CA THR A 193 -32.48 -7.27 6.43
C THR A 193 -31.85 -6.13 5.63
N ARG A 194 -32.09 -4.87 6.04
CA ARG A 194 -31.44 -3.72 5.43
C ARG A 194 -29.92 -3.70 5.65
N LEU A 195 -29.46 -4.01 6.86
CA LEU A 195 -28.04 -4.15 7.18
C LEU A 195 -27.37 -5.22 6.31
N ALA A 196 -28.02 -6.36 6.08
CA ALA A 196 -27.51 -7.43 5.22
C ALA A 196 -27.33 -6.98 3.76
N ILE A 197 -28.23 -6.14 3.25
CA ILE A 197 -28.13 -5.58 1.89
C ILE A 197 -26.94 -4.62 1.81
N VAL A 198 -26.82 -3.69 2.76
CA VAL A 198 -25.74 -2.68 2.76
C VAL A 198 -24.37 -3.34 2.94
N THR A 199 -24.24 -4.29 3.86
CA THR A 199 -22.99 -5.05 4.06
C THR A 199 -22.58 -5.83 2.81
N LYS A 200 -23.53 -6.45 2.10
CA LYS A 200 -23.26 -7.12 0.82
C LYS A 200 -22.76 -6.13 -0.24
N GLN A 201 -23.41 -4.97 -0.38
CA GLN A 201 -22.98 -3.93 -1.33
C GLN A 201 -21.59 -3.40 -1.01
N VAL A 202 -21.28 -3.19 0.28
CA VAL A 202 -19.94 -2.78 0.74
C VAL A 202 -18.89 -3.82 0.36
N ALA A 203 -19.17 -5.11 0.59
CA ALA A 203 -18.24 -6.19 0.23
C ALA A 203 -17.99 -6.27 -1.29
N GLU A 204 -19.04 -6.13 -2.11
CA GLU A 204 -18.91 -6.10 -3.57
C GLU A 204 -18.09 -4.90 -4.07
N LEU A 205 -18.31 -3.72 -3.49
CA LEU A 205 -17.55 -2.51 -3.83
C LEU A 205 -16.08 -2.63 -3.40
N GLN A 206 -15.80 -3.16 -2.20
CA GLN A 206 -14.44 -3.40 -1.74
C GLN A 206 -13.70 -4.40 -2.64
N ALA A 207 -14.36 -5.48 -3.06
CA ALA A 207 -13.77 -6.45 -3.99
C ALA A 207 -13.44 -5.83 -5.36
N LYS A 208 -14.34 -5.00 -5.90
CA LYS A 208 -14.09 -4.26 -7.15
C LYS A 208 -12.95 -3.26 -7.00
N LEU A 209 -12.90 -2.54 -5.88
CA LEU A 209 -11.84 -1.57 -5.60
C LEU A 209 -10.49 -2.28 -5.50
N ALA A 210 -10.40 -3.39 -4.75
CA ALA A 210 -9.17 -4.17 -4.62
C ALA A 210 -8.66 -4.69 -5.99
N LYS A 211 -9.57 -5.12 -6.86
CA LYS A 211 -9.22 -5.55 -8.22
C LYS A 211 -8.68 -4.39 -9.05
N LEU A 212 -9.38 -3.24 -9.04
CA LEU A 212 -8.96 -2.05 -9.78
C LEU A 212 -7.64 -1.47 -9.28
N THR A 213 -7.39 -1.50 -7.97
CA THR A 213 -6.11 -1.06 -7.41
C THR A 213 -4.97 -1.98 -7.84
N ALA A 214 -5.19 -3.29 -7.86
CA ALA A 214 -4.18 -4.25 -8.33
C ALA A 214 -3.88 -4.07 -9.84
N GLU A 215 -4.92 -3.92 -10.67
CA GLU A 215 -4.76 -3.64 -12.11
C GLU A 215 -4.03 -2.32 -12.37
N LEU A 216 -4.31 -1.28 -11.56
CA LEU A 216 -3.64 0.02 -11.66
C LEU A 216 -2.17 -0.06 -11.25
N GLU A 217 -1.86 -0.74 -10.14
CA GLU A 217 -0.47 -0.95 -9.70
C GLU A 217 0.34 -1.74 -10.73
N GLU A 218 -0.24 -2.77 -11.33
CA GLU A 218 0.40 -3.55 -12.40
C GLU A 218 0.64 -2.69 -13.64
N ALA A 219 -0.35 -1.91 -14.08
CA ALA A 219 -0.22 -1.02 -15.23
C ALA A 219 0.81 0.09 -15.01
N ASP A 220 0.86 0.68 -13.81
CA ASP A 220 1.86 1.70 -13.46
C ASP A 220 3.28 1.12 -13.38
N ALA A 221 3.42 -0.12 -12.90
CA ALA A 221 4.71 -0.83 -12.91
C ALA A 221 5.19 -1.06 -14.34
N GLN A 222 4.33 -1.58 -15.23
CA GLN A 222 4.65 -1.79 -16.65
C GLN A 222 4.98 -0.48 -17.37
N LYS A 223 4.22 0.58 -17.10
CA LYS A 223 4.48 1.93 -17.65
C LYS A 223 5.85 2.44 -17.21
N LYS A 224 6.19 2.28 -15.93
CA LYS A 224 7.48 2.72 -15.40
C LYS A 224 8.64 1.94 -16.03
N GLU A 225 8.52 0.62 -16.13
CA GLU A 225 9.54 -0.22 -16.78
C GLU A 225 9.75 0.17 -18.26
N ALA A 226 8.67 0.44 -18.99
CA ALA A 226 8.75 0.91 -20.36
C ALA A 226 9.46 2.27 -20.47
N LEU A 227 9.12 3.23 -19.58
CA LEU A 227 9.78 4.55 -19.54
C LEU A 227 11.28 4.43 -19.21
N ASP A 228 11.62 3.64 -18.19
CA ASP A 228 13.02 3.39 -17.80
C ASP A 228 13.82 2.74 -18.94
N THR A 229 13.19 1.85 -19.71
CA THR A 229 13.83 1.21 -20.88
C THR A 229 14.06 2.20 -22.00
N VAL A 230 13.11 3.10 -22.27
CA VAL A 230 13.25 4.17 -23.26
C VAL A 230 14.36 5.14 -22.84
N GLU A 231 14.41 5.56 -21.58
CA GLU A 231 15.46 6.47 -21.08
C GLU A 231 16.86 5.85 -21.18
N LYS A 232 17.00 4.57 -20.80
CA LYS A 232 18.25 3.81 -20.99
C LYS A 232 18.62 3.68 -22.48
N GLY A 233 17.64 3.53 -23.36
CA GLY A 233 17.86 3.50 -24.81
C GLY A 233 18.35 4.85 -25.33
N GLN A 234 17.68 5.93 -24.93
CA GLN A 234 17.98 7.29 -25.36
C GLN A 234 19.38 7.71 -24.91
N THR A 235 19.74 7.47 -23.65
CA THR A 235 21.07 7.78 -23.12
C THR A 235 22.19 7.02 -23.84
N LYS A 236 21.97 5.75 -24.18
CA LYS A 236 22.91 4.95 -25.00
C LYS A 236 23.02 5.50 -26.42
N LEU A 237 21.90 5.87 -27.03
CA LEU A 237 21.86 6.42 -28.39
C LEU A 237 22.60 7.76 -28.46
N ASP A 238 22.37 8.64 -27.49
CA ASP A 238 23.05 9.95 -27.42
C ASP A 238 24.57 9.78 -27.24
N LEU A 239 25.00 8.84 -26.40
CA LEU A 239 26.42 8.51 -26.24
C LEU A 239 27.03 7.95 -27.53
N ALA A 240 26.33 7.03 -28.19
CA ALA A 240 26.77 6.45 -29.46
C ALA A 240 26.87 7.51 -30.56
N ASN A 241 25.91 8.44 -30.64
CA ASN A 241 25.96 9.56 -31.58
C ASN A 241 27.15 10.46 -31.32
N ARG A 242 27.38 10.86 -30.06
CA ARG A 242 28.55 11.67 -29.69
C ARG A 242 29.85 10.99 -30.07
N LEU A 243 29.97 9.69 -29.81
CA LEU A 243 31.15 8.91 -30.17
C LEU A 243 31.32 8.83 -31.68
N THR A 244 30.25 8.56 -32.42
CA THR A 244 30.26 8.48 -33.89
C THR A 244 30.66 9.81 -34.50
N THR A 245 30.12 10.94 -34.02
CA THR A 245 30.49 12.27 -34.49
C THR A 245 31.96 12.60 -34.16
N ALA A 246 32.44 12.26 -32.96
CA ALA A 246 33.83 12.48 -32.58
C ALA A 246 34.81 11.65 -33.40
N LEU A 247 34.43 10.41 -33.74
CA LEU A 247 35.25 9.51 -34.56
C LEU A 247 35.14 9.80 -36.06
N ALA A 248 34.08 10.47 -36.53
CA ALA A 248 33.90 10.78 -37.94
C ALA A 248 35.03 11.68 -38.47
N SER A 249 35.38 12.75 -37.74
CA SER A 249 36.49 13.62 -38.15
C SER A 249 37.84 12.91 -38.12
N GLU A 250 38.01 11.95 -37.21
CA GLU A 250 39.21 11.13 -37.12
C GLU A 250 39.31 10.13 -38.29
N ASN A 251 38.17 9.54 -38.70
CA ASN A 251 38.10 8.68 -39.88
C ASN A 251 38.47 9.44 -41.16
N ASP A 252 37.96 10.66 -41.34
CA ASP A 252 38.31 11.51 -42.49
C ASP A 252 39.80 11.88 -42.46
N ARG A 253 40.34 12.23 -41.28
CA ARG A 253 41.76 12.52 -41.09
C ARG A 253 42.64 11.31 -41.44
N TRP A 254 42.26 10.12 -41.02
CA TRP A 254 42.99 8.89 -41.36
C TRP A 254 42.91 8.57 -42.85
N ALA A 255 41.75 8.76 -43.48
CA ALA A 255 41.61 8.57 -44.91
C ALA A 255 42.55 9.50 -45.70
N ILE A 256 42.57 10.79 -45.37
CA ILE A 256 43.50 11.77 -45.98
C ILE A 256 44.95 11.38 -45.72
N ASN A 257 45.30 11.02 -44.48
CA ASN A 257 46.68 10.63 -44.15
C ASN A 257 47.12 9.36 -44.89
N ILE A 258 46.23 8.40 -45.10
CA ILE A 258 46.53 7.18 -45.87
C ILE A 258 46.85 7.55 -47.32
N GLU A 259 46.09 8.46 -47.93
CA GLU A 259 46.36 8.93 -49.29
C GLU A 259 47.73 9.64 -49.39
N VAL A 260 48.03 10.54 -48.44
CA VAL A 260 49.33 11.23 -48.37
C VAL A 260 50.46 10.21 -48.21
N LEU A 261 50.35 9.27 -47.27
CA LEU A 261 51.38 8.25 -47.03
C LEU A 261 51.57 7.30 -48.22
N GLN A 262 50.52 7.03 -48.99
CA GLN A 262 50.63 6.25 -50.22
C GLN A 262 51.41 6.99 -51.31
N GLN A 263 51.22 8.30 -51.43
CA GLN A 263 52.00 9.16 -52.32
C GLN A 263 53.44 9.27 -51.82
N ASP A 264 53.66 9.56 -50.54
CA ASP A 264 55.00 9.63 -49.95
C ASP A 264 55.75 8.31 -50.14
N ARG A 265 55.09 7.15 -50.00
CA ARG A 265 55.72 5.85 -50.21
C ARG A 265 56.31 5.68 -51.61
N THR A 266 55.69 6.22 -52.65
CA THR A 266 56.24 6.12 -54.02
C THR A 266 57.40 7.07 -54.23
N LEU A 267 57.31 8.29 -53.68
CA LEU A 267 58.32 9.37 -53.81
C LEU A 267 59.54 9.20 -52.89
N LEU A 268 59.38 8.50 -51.77
CA LEU A 268 60.36 8.40 -50.69
C LEU A 268 61.75 7.96 -51.16
N THR A 269 61.82 7.03 -52.10
CA THR A 269 63.12 6.49 -52.53
C THR A 269 63.96 7.57 -53.22
N GLY A 270 63.32 8.53 -53.91
CA GLY A 270 64.00 9.62 -54.62
C GLY A 270 64.44 10.70 -53.64
N ASP A 271 63.55 11.04 -52.71
CA ASP A 271 63.83 12.03 -51.67
C ASP A 271 64.95 11.54 -50.73
N VAL A 272 64.98 10.24 -50.40
CA VAL A 272 66.08 9.62 -49.63
C VAL A 272 67.39 9.63 -50.42
N LEU A 273 67.36 9.42 -51.74
CA LEU A 273 68.55 9.49 -52.59
C LEU A 273 69.14 10.91 -52.58
N LEU A 274 68.30 11.94 -52.73
CA LEU A 274 68.72 13.33 -52.68
C LEU A 274 69.25 13.71 -51.28
N ALA A 275 68.56 13.32 -50.21
CA ALA A 275 69.00 13.53 -48.84
C ALA A 275 70.33 12.81 -48.52
N SER A 276 70.54 11.61 -49.08
CA SER A 276 71.80 10.87 -48.95
C SER A 276 72.95 11.57 -49.66
N ALA A 277 72.70 12.13 -50.86
CA ALA A 277 73.68 12.94 -51.57
C ALA A 277 74.01 14.22 -50.79
N PHE A 278 73.00 14.85 -50.18
CA PHE A 278 73.17 16.02 -49.32
C PHE A 278 74.13 15.74 -48.15
N ILE A 279 73.85 14.72 -47.33
CA ILE A 279 74.72 14.39 -46.18
C ILE A 279 76.14 14.01 -46.63
N SER A 280 76.25 13.27 -47.73
CA SER A 280 77.54 12.71 -48.17
C SER A 280 78.49 13.75 -48.76
N TYR A 281 77.96 14.74 -49.50
CA TYR A 281 78.79 15.63 -50.32
C TYR A 281 78.70 17.10 -49.94
N VAL A 282 77.59 17.56 -49.35
CA VAL A 282 77.33 19.01 -49.20
C VAL A 282 77.97 19.59 -47.94
N GLY A 283 78.20 18.77 -46.91
CA GLY A 283 78.68 19.21 -45.59
C GLY A 283 79.90 20.15 -45.58
N PRO A 284 80.99 19.86 -46.32
CA PRO A 284 82.20 20.70 -46.31
C PRO A 284 82.05 22.09 -46.97
N PHE A 285 80.95 22.34 -47.70
CA PHE A 285 80.79 23.55 -48.50
C PHE A 285 80.00 24.65 -47.79
N THR A 286 80.20 25.90 -48.22
CA THR A 286 79.48 27.08 -47.72
C THR A 286 78.11 27.21 -48.38
N LYS A 287 77.16 27.90 -47.73
CA LYS A 287 75.76 28.03 -48.18
C LYS A 287 75.59 28.35 -49.68
N PRO A 288 76.28 29.34 -50.28
CA PRO A 288 76.12 29.61 -51.71
C PRO A 288 76.52 28.43 -52.62
N PHE A 289 77.50 27.64 -52.20
CA PHE A 289 77.91 26.45 -52.94
C PHE A 289 77.00 25.25 -52.67
N ARG A 290 76.41 25.16 -51.46
CA ARG A 290 75.38 24.16 -51.16
C ARG A 290 74.15 24.38 -52.03
N ASP A 291 73.67 25.61 -52.12
CA ASP A 291 72.52 25.99 -52.95
C ASP A 291 72.81 25.68 -54.41
N LYS A 292 74.02 26.00 -54.90
CA LYS A 292 74.45 25.61 -56.25
C LYS A 292 74.45 24.10 -56.48
N LEU A 293 74.99 23.31 -55.55
CA LEU A 293 75.01 21.85 -55.67
C LEU A 293 73.60 21.25 -55.66
N MET A 294 72.71 21.75 -54.81
CA MET A 294 71.35 21.24 -54.69
C MET A 294 70.46 21.71 -55.84
N ASP A 295 70.40 23.02 -56.08
CA ASP A 295 69.41 23.63 -56.96
C ASP A 295 69.85 23.65 -58.43
N GLU A 296 71.17 23.74 -58.71
CA GLU A 296 71.68 23.78 -60.09
C GLU A 296 72.21 22.42 -60.59
N MET A 297 72.51 21.46 -59.69
CA MET A 297 73.11 20.18 -60.07
C MET A 297 72.29 18.97 -59.66
N PHE A 298 72.14 18.69 -58.36
CA PHE A 298 71.56 17.43 -57.88
C PHE A 298 70.06 17.32 -58.17
N THR A 299 69.27 18.34 -57.82
CA THR A 299 67.82 18.32 -58.05
C THR A 299 67.48 18.31 -59.55
N PRO A 300 68.06 19.17 -60.42
CA PRO A 300 67.79 19.12 -61.86
C PRO A 300 68.25 17.81 -62.50
N PHE A 301 69.40 17.26 -62.09
CA PHE A 301 69.87 15.98 -62.61
C PHE A 301 68.92 14.83 -62.26
N LEU A 302 68.45 14.76 -61.01
CA LEU A 302 67.50 13.73 -60.58
C LEU A 302 66.13 13.89 -61.26
N GLN A 303 65.67 15.12 -61.49
CA GLN A 303 64.38 15.40 -62.13
C GLN A 303 64.38 15.21 -63.65
N ALA A 304 65.47 15.56 -64.35
CA ALA A 304 65.51 15.59 -65.82
C ALA A 304 66.25 14.40 -66.43
N GLU A 305 67.44 14.09 -65.94
CA GLU A 305 68.32 13.08 -66.56
C GLU A 305 68.12 11.70 -65.93
N PHE A 306 68.03 11.64 -64.61
CA PHE A 306 67.83 10.38 -63.89
C PHE A 306 66.43 9.82 -64.17
N ALA A 307 65.39 10.66 -64.23
CA ALA A 307 64.01 10.32 -64.60
C ALA A 307 63.85 9.63 -65.97
N ALA A 308 64.81 9.79 -66.87
CA ALA A 308 64.76 9.24 -68.23
C ALA A 308 65.27 7.79 -68.36
N PHE A 309 65.84 7.21 -67.30
CA PHE A 309 66.29 5.81 -67.29
C PHE A 309 65.12 4.83 -67.06
N GLU A 310 65.22 3.58 -67.49
CA GLU A 310 64.20 2.56 -67.18
C GLU A 310 64.28 2.13 -65.72
N GLY A 311 63.15 2.17 -64.99
CA GLY A 311 63.05 1.73 -63.58
C GLY A 311 63.17 2.84 -62.53
N VAL A 312 62.94 4.09 -62.91
CA VAL A 312 63.31 5.25 -62.09
C VAL A 312 62.35 5.51 -60.94
N THR A 313 62.98 5.91 -59.85
CA THR A 313 62.38 6.38 -58.62
C THR A 313 61.84 7.81 -58.78
N PRO A 314 60.54 8.04 -58.52
CA PRO A 314 59.98 9.38 -58.57
C PRO A 314 60.48 10.22 -57.38
N LEU A 315 60.62 11.53 -57.60
CA LEU A 315 61.08 12.53 -56.63
C LEU A 315 59.96 13.54 -56.39
N SER A 316 59.86 14.06 -55.17
CA SER A 316 58.93 15.15 -54.86
C SER A 316 59.27 16.43 -55.65
N GLU A 317 58.25 17.16 -56.12
CA GLU A 317 58.44 18.42 -56.86
C GLU A 317 59.20 19.47 -56.03
N THR A 318 58.95 19.48 -54.72
CA THR A 318 59.64 20.32 -53.72
C THR A 318 60.32 19.43 -52.69
N SER A 319 61.38 18.72 -53.10
CA SER A 319 62.13 17.84 -52.19
C SER A 319 63.00 18.67 -51.24
N ASP A 320 62.65 18.66 -49.94
CA ASP A 320 63.48 19.25 -48.88
C ASP A 320 64.18 18.13 -48.11
N CYS A 321 65.50 18.08 -48.25
CA CYS A 321 66.35 17.09 -47.57
C CYS A 321 66.19 17.14 -46.05
N LEU A 322 65.93 18.31 -45.47
CA LEU A 322 65.79 18.44 -44.01
C LEU A 322 64.55 17.72 -43.48
N ASN A 323 63.45 17.68 -44.23
CA ASN A 323 62.23 16.99 -43.82
C ASN A 323 62.39 15.45 -43.83
N ILE A 324 63.31 14.93 -44.65
CA ILE A 324 63.65 13.50 -44.66
C ILE A 324 64.58 13.15 -43.50
N LEU A 325 65.51 14.04 -43.18
CA LEU A 325 66.60 13.78 -42.22
C LEU A 325 66.24 14.16 -40.79
N THR A 326 65.23 14.99 -40.61
CA THR A 326 64.89 15.62 -39.34
C THR A 326 63.39 15.87 -39.23
N ASN A 327 62.90 16.06 -38.01
CA ASN A 327 61.56 16.57 -37.77
C ASN A 327 61.58 17.84 -36.90
N GLY A 328 60.44 18.55 -36.84
CA GLY A 328 60.34 19.80 -36.08
C GLY A 328 60.63 19.66 -34.58
N ALA A 329 60.38 18.48 -33.99
CA ALA A 329 60.70 18.23 -32.59
C ALA A 329 62.21 18.09 -32.36
N GLU A 330 62.93 17.44 -33.27
CA GLU A 330 64.39 17.32 -33.22
C GLU A 330 65.06 18.68 -33.39
N ILE A 331 64.62 19.49 -34.35
CA ILE A 331 65.13 20.85 -34.57
C ILE A 331 64.89 21.72 -33.32
N ALA A 332 63.69 21.62 -32.72
CA ALA A 332 63.38 22.34 -31.48
C ALA A 332 64.25 21.88 -30.31
N GLY A 333 64.56 20.57 -30.24
CA GLY A 333 65.52 20.01 -29.30
C GLY A 333 66.91 20.62 -29.49
N TRP A 334 67.42 20.64 -30.73
CA TRP A 334 68.75 21.21 -31.01
C TRP A 334 68.83 22.71 -30.70
N ASN A 335 67.76 23.46 -30.96
CA ASN A 335 67.67 24.86 -30.59
C ASN A 335 67.71 25.05 -29.07
N SER A 336 67.06 24.15 -28.32
CA SER A 336 67.10 24.14 -26.85
C SER A 336 68.50 23.81 -26.33
N ASP A 337 69.22 22.93 -27.04
CA ASP A 337 70.63 22.60 -26.76
C ASP A 337 71.60 23.72 -27.18
N GLY A 338 71.13 24.77 -27.86
CA GLY A 338 71.90 25.95 -28.22
C GLY A 338 72.46 25.97 -29.64
N LEU A 339 71.96 25.11 -30.53
CA LEU A 339 72.15 25.26 -31.97
C LEU A 339 71.38 26.50 -32.45
N PRO A 340 71.95 27.38 -33.28
CA PRO A 340 71.20 28.48 -33.86
C PRO A 340 70.08 28.01 -34.78
N ALA A 341 68.96 28.74 -34.82
CA ALA A 341 67.78 28.39 -35.61
C ALA A 341 67.88 28.79 -37.10
N ASP A 342 69.06 29.15 -37.59
CA ASP A 342 69.24 29.44 -39.01
C ASP A 342 69.33 28.15 -39.85
N GLN A 343 69.08 28.29 -41.15
CA GLN A 343 69.03 27.16 -42.08
C GLN A 343 70.36 26.40 -42.15
N VAL A 344 71.50 27.09 -42.16
CA VAL A 344 72.83 26.46 -42.27
C VAL A 344 73.15 25.68 -41.00
N SER A 345 72.82 26.23 -39.83
CA SER A 345 72.98 25.53 -38.56
C SER A 345 72.09 24.29 -38.48
N THR A 346 70.85 24.37 -38.96
CA THR A 346 69.94 23.21 -39.02
C THR A 346 70.44 22.13 -39.98
N GLU A 347 70.92 22.52 -41.16
CA GLU A 347 71.60 21.63 -42.12
C GLU A 347 72.82 20.94 -41.50
N ASN A 348 73.67 21.69 -40.80
CA ASN A 348 74.82 21.14 -40.11
C ASN A 348 74.42 20.18 -38.99
N GLY A 349 73.36 20.51 -38.23
CA GLY A 349 72.79 19.64 -37.21
C GLY A 349 72.32 18.32 -37.80
N ALA A 350 71.60 18.37 -38.93
CA ALA A 350 71.14 17.19 -39.67
C ALA A 350 72.32 16.31 -40.13
N ILE A 351 73.38 16.92 -40.67
CA ILE A 351 74.58 16.19 -41.11
C ILE A 351 75.29 15.54 -39.92
N VAL A 352 75.49 16.26 -38.82
CA VAL A 352 76.16 15.72 -37.62
C VAL A 352 75.40 14.53 -37.04
N CYS A 353 74.07 14.57 -37.01
CA CYS A 353 73.25 13.51 -36.42
C CYS A 353 73.07 12.30 -37.33
N ASN A 354 73.09 12.48 -38.65
CA ASN A 354 72.79 11.42 -39.63
C ASN A 354 74.01 10.89 -40.39
N SER A 355 75.22 11.42 -40.13
CA SER A 355 76.44 10.92 -40.78
C SER A 355 76.93 9.61 -40.16
N ALA A 356 77.25 8.61 -40.99
CA ALA A 356 77.81 7.34 -40.55
C ALA A 356 79.22 7.48 -39.92
N ARG A 357 79.95 8.53 -40.28
CA ARG A 357 81.24 8.89 -39.68
C ARG A 357 81.07 10.18 -38.90
N TRP A 358 81.74 10.28 -37.75
CA TRP A 358 81.79 11.49 -36.94
C TRP A 358 82.38 12.67 -37.74
N PRO A 359 81.59 13.70 -38.09
CA PRO A 359 82.09 14.80 -38.90
C PRO A 359 83.08 15.68 -38.14
N LEU A 360 84.09 16.20 -38.84
CA LEU A 360 84.96 17.24 -38.29
C LEU A 360 84.23 18.58 -38.30
N ILE A 361 84.07 19.19 -37.12
CA ILE A 361 83.40 20.48 -36.96
C ILE A 361 84.44 21.60 -36.99
N ILE A 362 84.35 22.47 -38.00
CA ILE A 362 85.15 23.69 -38.11
C ILE A 362 84.32 24.84 -37.55
N ASP A 363 84.56 25.18 -36.29
CA ASP A 363 83.74 26.13 -35.53
C ASP A 363 84.59 27.22 -34.85
N PRO A 364 84.86 28.34 -35.55
CA PRO A 364 85.61 29.46 -34.96
C PRO A 364 84.81 30.22 -33.89
N GLN A 365 83.48 30.08 -33.85
CA GLN A 365 82.59 30.80 -32.93
C GLN A 365 82.27 30.00 -31.65
N LEU A 366 82.72 28.74 -31.57
CA LEU A 366 82.49 27.81 -30.46
C LEU A 366 81.00 27.46 -30.22
N GLN A 367 80.12 27.73 -31.20
CA GLN A 367 78.69 27.45 -31.12
C GLN A 367 78.39 25.96 -31.24
N GLY A 368 79.00 25.27 -32.20
CA GLY A 368 78.85 23.83 -32.40
C GLY A 368 79.41 23.03 -31.23
N ILE A 369 80.54 23.45 -30.66
CA ILE A 369 81.11 22.81 -29.46
C ILE A 369 80.17 22.97 -28.25
N LYS A 370 79.58 24.16 -28.08
CA LYS A 370 78.59 24.41 -27.01
C LYS A 370 77.36 23.53 -27.19
N TRP A 371 76.83 23.45 -28.41
CA TRP A 371 75.68 22.61 -28.75
C TRP A 371 75.93 21.14 -28.43
N ILE A 372 77.04 20.55 -28.88
CA ILE A 372 77.36 19.13 -28.61
C ILE A 372 77.47 18.85 -27.12
N ARG A 373 78.11 19.74 -26.36
CA ARG A 373 78.23 19.57 -24.91
C ARG A 373 76.89 19.58 -24.20
N ASN A 374 75.97 20.43 -24.63
CA ASN A 374 74.63 20.50 -24.07
C ASN A 374 73.79 19.30 -24.49
N LYS A 375 73.84 18.92 -25.77
CA LYS A 375 73.14 17.76 -26.31
C LYS A 375 73.56 16.45 -25.67
N GLU A 376 74.85 16.26 -25.44
CA GLU A 376 75.41 15.08 -24.76
C GLU A 376 75.64 15.31 -23.25
N SER A 377 74.98 16.32 -22.65
CA SER A 377 75.14 16.66 -21.22
C SER A 377 74.43 15.70 -20.27
N ASP A 378 73.60 14.81 -20.80
CA ASP A 378 72.88 13.81 -20.02
C ASP A 378 73.88 12.98 -19.18
N PRO A 379 73.66 12.89 -17.84
CA PRO A 379 74.53 12.12 -16.96
C PRO A 379 74.78 10.68 -17.42
N ASP A 380 73.84 10.06 -18.13
CA ASP A 380 73.95 8.68 -18.61
C ASP A 380 74.88 8.55 -19.85
N ARG A 381 75.19 9.65 -20.53
CA ARG A 381 76.00 9.67 -21.75
C ARG A 381 77.49 9.94 -21.51
N HIS A 382 77.87 10.35 -20.30
CA HIS A 382 79.25 10.49 -19.83
C HIS A 382 80.24 11.14 -20.83
N LEU A 383 79.89 12.32 -21.37
CA LEU A 383 80.74 13.02 -22.35
C LEU A 383 82.15 13.33 -21.82
N GLU A 384 83.17 12.74 -22.44
CA GLU A 384 84.58 12.96 -22.13
C GLU A 384 85.24 13.93 -23.13
N VAL A 385 85.79 15.04 -22.63
CA VAL A 385 86.46 16.06 -23.46
C VAL A 385 87.97 15.99 -23.28
N VAL A 386 88.69 15.66 -24.35
CA VAL A 386 90.17 15.58 -24.37
C VAL A 386 90.78 16.49 -25.43
N ARG A 387 92.05 16.85 -25.25
CA ARG A 387 92.84 17.61 -26.24
C ARG A 387 94.09 16.84 -26.65
N LEU A 388 94.46 16.95 -27.94
CA LEU A 388 95.71 16.39 -28.45
C LEU A 388 96.90 16.97 -27.67
N GLY A 389 97.78 16.09 -27.15
CA GLY A 389 98.95 16.47 -26.36
C GLY A 389 98.76 16.51 -24.83
N GLN A 390 97.54 16.25 -24.32
CA GLN A 390 97.30 16.12 -22.88
C GLN A 390 97.88 14.80 -22.33
N LYS A 391 98.58 14.85 -21.18
CA LYS A 391 99.27 13.68 -20.58
C LYS A 391 98.35 12.45 -20.40
N ASP A 392 97.10 12.67 -20.00
CA ASP A 392 96.13 11.62 -19.70
C ASP A 392 95.17 11.30 -20.88
N MET A 393 95.45 11.81 -22.08
CA MET A 393 94.54 11.67 -23.24
C MET A 393 94.19 10.21 -23.55
N LEU A 394 95.20 9.34 -23.63
CA LEU A 394 94.98 7.92 -23.94
C LEU A 394 94.15 7.22 -22.87
N ARG A 395 94.42 7.51 -21.58
CA ARG A 395 93.66 6.92 -20.46
C ARG A 395 92.19 7.34 -20.49
N ASN A 396 91.92 8.62 -20.75
CA ASN A 396 90.55 9.14 -20.82
C ASN A 396 89.79 8.58 -22.03
N LEU A 397 90.45 8.42 -23.18
CA LEU A 397 89.87 7.77 -24.37
C LEU A 397 89.56 6.29 -24.12
N THR A 398 90.47 5.54 -23.48
CA THR A 398 90.22 4.15 -23.10
C THR A 398 89.01 4.04 -22.18
N ARG A 399 88.92 4.90 -21.16
CA ARG A 399 87.76 4.92 -20.24
C ARG A 399 86.44 5.18 -20.96
N ALA A 400 86.44 6.07 -21.96
CA ALA A 400 85.24 6.38 -22.75
C ALA A 400 84.82 5.26 -23.73
N LEU A 401 85.69 4.26 -23.96
CA LEU A 401 85.38 3.08 -24.79
C LEU A 401 84.98 1.87 -23.93
N GLU A 402 85.47 1.79 -22.69
CA GLU A 402 85.20 0.69 -21.75
C GLU A 402 83.89 0.86 -20.97
N ASN A 403 83.49 2.12 -20.73
CA ASN A 403 82.16 2.50 -20.24
C ASN A 403 81.20 2.69 -21.39
#